data_AF-A0A9Q0IIX3-F1
#
_entry.id   AF-A0A9Q0IIX3-F1
#
_cell.length_a   1.000
_cell.length_b   1.000
_cell.length_c   1.000
_cell.angle_alpha   90.00
_cell.angle_beta   90.00
_cell.angle_gamma   90.00
#
_symmetry.space_group_name_H-M   'P 1'
#
loop_
_entity.id
_entity.type
_entity.pdbx_description
1 polymer ?
#
loop_
_entity_poly.entity_id
_entity_poly.type
_entity_poly.pdbx_seq_one_letter_code
_entity_poly.pdbx_strand_id
1 'polypeptide(L)'
;MTAADELSSGVSEDMGFCSAPPLPSDPLLDLCDPPDSRDPRDELDPAPPPPPAVDNPPGYLCEDHFRRVPLPLASTAVPALPDSPCGSVCEEDVTLALKELDERCEEEEADFSDMSSQDEGEADGSPEVQPSPPPSPFLSAILAAFQPVAYDNEEDAWRCHVNQMLSDSDGSSAVYTFHVFSRLFQNIQRKLGSITHSAVRFLGEGLQRMGNQFLSSLEVMTSHSHCPTVLLDAETLLSCGLLETLKFSVLELQEHLDTYNSKREAAEQWLVNCRKTFGDKDGCQRGSSQAQELELCRRLYKLHFQLLLLFQAYCKLISRVDTIKREAEVTNMSDELALLESCLKEAETGSQGQEVIRLSDDSQTNTETAIQSLIETLRARDFTSALNQVKVFRSLWPSDIFGCAADDAVQTLLHIYFRHQTLGQTGCLAVLGPSGDLSQASRRLMELNLQIRQALGRAQGPARLTRPSVVSVGL
;
A
#
# COMPACT_ATOMS: atom_id res chain seq x y z
N MET A 1 -74.83 25.38 -7.39
CA MET A 1 -73.64 24.51 -7.53
C MET A 1 -72.57 25.17 -6.66
N THR A 2 -72.40 24.77 -5.39
CA THR A 2 -71.59 23.63 -4.89
C THR A 2 -70.09 23.84 -5.17
N ALA A 3 -69.14 23.79 -4.22
CA ALA A 3 -69.14 23.73 -2.74
C ALA A 3 -67.76 24.34 -2.28
N ALA A 4 -67.65 25.08 -1.17
CA ALA A 4 -67.23 24.65 0.19
C ALA A 4 -65.83 23.98 0.32
N ASP A 5 -65.17 24.30 1.45
CA ASP A 5 -63.86 23.88 2.01
C ASP A 5 -62.73 24.90 1.79
N GLU A 6 -62.29 25.71 2.76
CA GLU A 6 -61.88 25.52 4.18
C GLU A 6 -60.45 24.95 4.37
N LEU A 7 -59.56 25.86 4.77
CA LEU A 7 -58.44 25.74 5.72
C LEU A 7 -57.77 24.37 5.93
N SER A 8 -56.46 24.30 5.64
CA SER A 8 -55.47 23.98 6.69
C SER A 8 -54.03 24.37 6.31
N SER A 9 -53.32 24.95 7.28
CA SER A 9 -51.88 25.17 7.24
C SER A 9 -51.13 23.86 7.52
N GLY A 10 -50.41 23.34 6.52
CA GLY A 10 -49.41 22.30 6.73
C GLY A 10 -48.10 22.91 7.22
N VAL A 11 -47.69 22.56 8.44
CA VAL A 11 -46.33 22.83 8.93
C VAL A 11 -45.33 22.08 8.03
N SER A 12 -44.29 22.77 7.59
CA SER A 12 -43.12 22.09 7.02
C SER A 12 -42.36 21.46 8.18
N GLU A 13 -42.55 20.16 8.40
CA GLU A 13 -41.76 19.41 9.38
C GLU A 13 -40.34 19.26 8.84
N ASP A 14 -39.44 20.02 9.45
CA ASP A 14 -38.00 19.99 9.23
C ASP A 14 -37.47 18.62 9.70
N MET A 15 -37.30 17.67 8.78
CA MET A 15 -36.61 16.41 9.05
C MET A 15 -35.11 16.70 9.18
N GLY A 16 -34.75 17.29 10.32
CA GLY A 16 -33.38 17.43 10.75
C GLY A 16 -32.75 16.05 10.93
N PHE A 17 -31.91 15.65 9.97
CA PHE A 17 -30.94 14.59 10.15
C PHE A 17 -29.92 15.06 11.20
N CYS A 18 -30.25 14.88 12.49
CA CYS A 18 -29.32 15.13 13.57
C CYS A 18 -28.14 14.18 13.45
N SER A 19 -26.94 14.73 13.22
CA SER A 19 -25.68 14.02 13.37
C SER A 19 -25.66 13.30 14.72
N ALA A 20 -25.38 11.99 14.71
CA ALA A 20 -25.28 11.22 15.94
C ALA A 20 -24.12 11.77 16.80
N PRO A 21 -24.27 11.85 18.13
CA PRO A 21 -23.19 12.31 19.00
C PRO A 21 -21.99 11.34 18.91
N PRO A 22 -20.74 11.84 19.04
CA PRO A 22 -19.56 11.00 19.09
C PRO A 22 -19.61 10.04 20.29
N LEU A 23 -18.83 8.96 20.23
CA LEU A 23 -18.71 8.00 21.32
C LEU A 23 -18.38 8.71 22.64
N PRO A 24 -19.10 8.43 23.74
CA PRO A 24 -18.84 9.09 25.02
C PRO A 24 -17.44 8.71 25.53
N SER A 25 -16.68 9.72 25.96
CA SER A 25 -15.41 9.54 26.66
C SER A 25 -15.62 8.84 28.01
N ASP A 26 -14.73 7.92 28.38
CA ASP A 26 -14.90 7.08 29.58
C ASP A 26 -14.98 7.89 30.88
N PRO A 27 -15.97 7.65 31.76
CA PRO A 27 -16.09 8.31 33.07
C PRO A 27 -15.26 7.62 34.16
N LEU A 28 -14.03 7.16 33.86
CA LEU A 28 -13.17 6.39 34.77
C LEU A 28 -11.75 6.97 34.94
N LEU A 29 -11.64 8.31 35.04
CA LEU A 29 -10.41 9.00 35.43
C LEU A 29 -10.61 10.01 36.57
N ASP A 30 -11.54 9.73 37.49
CA ASP A 30 -11.66 10.54 38.71
C ASP A 30 -12.13 9.67 39.90
N LEU A 31 -11.16 9.11 40.64
CA LEU A 31 -11.20 8.63 42.04
C LEU A 31 -10.12 7.56 42.29
N CYS A 32 -9.00 7.95 42.91
CA CYS A 32 -8.33 7.28 44.05
C CYS A 32 -6.97 7.94 44.36
N ASP A 33 -6.93 8.82 45.36
CA ASP A 33 -5.67 9.14 46.05
C ASP A 33 -5.17 7.89 46.82
N PRO A 34 -3.91 7.47 46.67
CA PRO A 34 -3.32 6.45 47.54
C PRO A 34 -2.90 7.07 48.89
N PRO A 35 -3.10 6.37 50.03
CA PRO A 35 -2.73 6.90 51.33
C PRO A 35 -1.21 6.81 51.60
N ASP A 36 -0.70 7.81 52.33
CA ASP A 36 0.67 7.87 52.86
C ASP A 36 1.11 6.53 53.48
N SER A 37 2.11 5.88 52.86
CA SER A 37 2.88 4.80 53.49
C SER A 37 4.31 5.28 53.77
N ARG A 38 4.71 5.18 55.04
CA ARG A 38 5.94 5.76 55.58
C ARG A 38 7.17 4.98 55.13
N ASP A 39 8.16 5.71 54.63
CA ASP A 39 9.45 5.17 54.21
C ASP A 39 10.46 5.15 55.38
N PRO A 40 11.03 4.00 55.78
CA PRO A 40 12.14 3.93 56.71
C PRO A 40 13.48 4.15 55.99
N ARG A 41 14.33 4.98 56.59
CA ARG A 41 15.70 5.27 56.09
C ARG A 41 16.61 4.04 56.18
N ASP A 42 17.75 4.16 55.46
CA ASP A 42 18.98 3.34 55.45
C ASP A 42 19.14 2.54 54.13
N GLU A 43 20.25 2.54 53.38
CA GLU A 43 21.56 3.22 53.47
C GLU A 43 22.07 3.52 52.04
N LEU A 44 22.90 4.56 51.85
CA LEU A 44 23.50 4.93 50.55
C LEU A 44 24.90 4.32 50.39
N ASP A 45 25.08 3.43 49.43
CA ASP A 45 26.40 2.87 49.07
C ASP A 45 27.13 3.80 48.05
N PRO A 46 28.40 4.18 48.27
CA PRO A 46 29.10 5.17 47.44
C PRO A 46 29.74 4.58 46.18
N ALA A 47 29.78 5.38 45.11
CA ALA A 47 30.43 5.02 43.84
C ALA A 47 31.97 4.87 43.96
N PRO A 48 32.60 3.96 43.19
CA PRO A 48 34.04 3.70 43.27
C PRO A 48 34.89 4.84 42.64
N PRO A 49 36.13 5.07 43.15
CA PRO A 49 37.00 6.14 42.67
C PRO A 49 37.76 5.80 41.37
N PRO A 50 38.21 6.81 40.60
CA PRO A 50 38.98 6.61 39.37
C PRO A 50 40.44 6.19 39.64
N PRO A 51 41.10 5.48 38.71
CA PRO A 51 42.50 5.08 38.84
C PRO A 51 43.47 6.28 38.71
N PRO A 52 44.67 6.22 39.34
CA PRO A 52 45.60 7.34 39.41
C PRO A 52 46.40 7.56 38.11
N ALA A 53 46.80 8.81 37.87
CA ALA A 53 47.75 9.18 36.83
C ALA A 53 49.18 8.74 37.19
N VAL A 54 49.98 8.41 36.17
CA VAL A 54 51.41 8.08 36.29
C VAL A 54 52.20 8.88 35.24
N ASP A 55 53.38 9.36 35.63
CA ASP A 55 54.17 10.39 34.95
C ASP A 55 54.79 10.01 33.59
N ASN A 56 54.85 11.00 32.69
CA ASN A 56 55.85 11.12 31.60
C ASN A 56 57.18 11.72 32.20
N PRO A 57 58.33 11.91 31.50
CA PRO A 57 58.63 11.90 30.04
C PRO A 57 60.03 11.25 29.76
N PRO A 58 60.94 11.70 28.84
CA PRO A 58 60.84 12.51 27.60
C PRO A 58 61.58 11.91 26.36
N GLY A 59 61.39 12.51 25.16
CA GLY A 59 62.47 12.53 24.16
C GLY A 59 62.12 12.73 22.67
N TYR A 60 62.32 13.97 22.16
CA TYR A 60 62.66 14.35 20.77
C TYR A 60 61.67 14.10 19.60
N LEU A 61 61.68 14.88 18.49
CA LEU A 61 61.72 16.34 18.27
C LEU A 61 61.50 16.63 16.75
N CYS A 62 61.17 17.88 16.39
CA CYS A 62 61.17 18.48 15.04
C CYS A 62 60.08 18.04 14.02
N GLU A 63 59.56 18.91 13.15
CA GLU A 63 59.53 20.38 13.12
C GLU A 63 58.32 20.86 12.30
N ASP A 64 57.85 22.07 12.59
CA ASP A 64 56.78 22.80 11.88
C ASP A 64 57.43 23.80 10.90
N HIS A 65 56.80 24.12 9.76
CA HIS A 65 57.24 25.23 8.89
C HIS A 65 56.12 25.77 7.97
N PHE A 66 55.41 26.78 8.46
CA PHE A 66 54.53 27.65 7.66
C PHE A 66 55.31 28.61 6.74
N ARG A 67 54.70 29.02 5.61
CA ARG A 67 55.10 30.24 4.88
C ARG A 67 53.91 31.11 4.41
N ARG A 68 53.96 32.40 4.77
CA ARG A 68 53.12 33.55 4.34
C ARG A 68 53.85 34.32 3.21
N VAL A 69 53.31 35.23 2.39
CA VAL A 69 52.04 36.01 2.22
C VAL A 69 51.89 36.31 0.69
N PRO A 70 51.00 37.19 0.11
CA PRO A 70 49.75 37.86 0.55
C PRO A 70 48.56 37.81 -0.46
N LEU A 71 47.44 38.45 -0.11
CA LEU A 71 46.28 38.80 -0.97
C LEU A 71 46.57 39.93 -1.99
N PRO A 72 45.67 40.12 -2.97
CA PRO A 72 45.15 41.47 -3.26
C PRO A 72 43.60 41.56 -3.21
N LEU A 73 43.09 42.74 -2.83
CA LEU A 73 41.66 43.10 -2.87
C LEU A 73 41.25 43.55 -4.29
N ALA A 74 40.00 43.24 -4.70
CA ALA A 74 39.05 44.23 -5.25
C ALA A 74 37.61 43.67 -5.36
N SER A 75 36.65 44.55 -5.11
CA SER A 75 35.18 44.49 -5.31
C SER A 75 34.67 43.62 -6.48
N THR A 76 33.46 43.03 -6.44
CA THR A 76 32.17 43.69 -6.16
C THR A 76 31.12 42.81 -5.44
N ALA A 77 30.14 43.45 -4.81
CA ALA A 77 29.04 42.80 -4.09
C ALA A 77 27.76 42.67 -4.95
N VAL A 78 27.05 41.56 -4.77
CA VAL A 78 25.62 41.36 -5.10
C VAL A 78 25.03 40.47 -3.98
N PRO A 79 23.83 40.74 -3.43
CA PRO A 79 23.39 40.14 -2.16
C PRO A 79 22.83 38.72 -2.30
N ALA A 80 22.85 37.97 -1.18
CA ALA A 80 22.25 36.65 -1.05
C ALA A 80 20.75 36.71 -0.72
N LEU A 81 19.99 35.74 -1.23
CA LEU A 81 18.64 35.31 -0.83
C LEU A 81 18.53 33.78 -1.08
N PRO A 82 17.58 33.05 -0.46
CA PRO A 82 17.97 31.94 0.41
C PRO A 82 17.60 30.52 -0.07
N ASP A 83 18.23 29.54 0.59
CA ASP A 83 17.77 28.18 0.87
C ASP A 83 16.99 27.42 -0.23
N SER A 84 17.73 26.69 -1.06
CA SER A 84 17.20 25.55 -1.81
C SER A 84 17.34 24.27 -0.95
N PRO A 85 16.25 23.51 -0.69
CA PRO A 85 16.34 22.28 0.08
C PRO A 85 17.06 21.17 -0.70
N CYS A 86 17.89 20.42 0.00
CA CYS A 86 18.74 19.36 -0.58
C CYS A 86 17.89 18.15 -1.05
N GLY A 87 17.47 18.17 -2.32
CA GLY A 87 16.68 17.08 -2.94
C GLY A 87 17.25 16.51 -4.25
N SER A 88 18.00 17.29 -5.03
CA SER A 88 18.32 16.94 -6.43
C SER A 88 19.28 15.76 -6.62
N VAL A 89 20.02 15.34 -5.59
CA VAL A 89 20.98 14.23 -5.69
C VAL A 89 20.28 12.87 -5.90
N CYS A 90 19.02 12.74 -5.47
CA CYS A 90 18.27 11.48 -5.58
C CYS A 90 17.63 11.29 -6.97
N GLU A 91 17.08 12.35 -7.57
CA GLU A 91 16.33 12.27 -8.83
C GLU A 91 17.24 12.10 -10.05
N GLU A 92 18.42 12.73 -10.04
CA GLU A 92 19.41 12.63 -11.13
C GLU A 92 19.91 11.18 -11.27
N ASP A 93 20.22 10.51 -10.17
CA ASP A 93 20.71 9.11 -10.13
C ASP A 93 19.64 8.10 -10.60
N VAL A 94 18.35 8.34 -10.31
CA VAL A 94 17.23 7.54 -10.83
C VAL A 94 17.04 7.77 -12.33
N THR A 95 17.13 9.02 -12.78
CA THR A 95 17.00 9.37 -14.21
C THR A 95 18.15 8.78 -15.03
N LEU A 96 19.36 8.75 -14.48
CA LEU A 96 20.52 8.06 -15.06
C LEU A 96 20.43 6.52 -14.94
N ALA A 97 19.70 5.98 -13.95
CA ALA A 97 19.38 4.55 -13.89
C ALA A 97 18.43 4.14 -15.01
N LEU A 98 17.38 4.92 -15.24
CA LEU A 98 16.41 4.71 -16.31
C LEU A 98 17.08 4.73 -17.68
N LYS A 99 17.86 5.78 -17.99
CA LYS A 99 18.55 5.91 -19.29
C LYS A 99 19.57 4.79 -19.58
N GLU A 100 20.41 4.41 -18.63
CA GLU A 100 21.45 3.38 -18.89
C GLU A 100 20.87 1.94 -19.00
N LEU A 101 19.64 1.71 -18.55
CA LEU A 101 18.94 0.41 -18.66
C LEU A 101 18.18 0.23 -19.99
N ASP A 102 17.85 1.36 -20.62
CA ASP A 102 17.15 1.48 -21.90
C ASP A 102 18.12 1.22 -23.06
N GLU A 103 19.27 1.93 -23.08
CA GLU A 103 20.32 1.86 -24.13
C GLU A 103 21.00 0.49 -24.34
N ARG A 104 20.64 -0.56 -23.59
CA ARG A 104 21.25 -1.91 -23.71
C ARG A 104 20.24 -3.04 -23.88
N CYS A 105 19.03 -2.74 -24.34
CA CYS A 105 17.96 -3.74 -24.48
C CYS A 105 17.05 -3.49 -25.69
N GLU A 106 17.63 -3.19 -26.85
CA GLU A 106 16.91 -3.28 -28.13
C GLU A 106 16.53 -4.76 -28.38
N GLU A 107 15.25 -5.10 -28.22
CA GLU A 107 14.63 -6.30 -28.80
C GLU A 107 13.33 -5.87 -29.50
N GLU A 108 13.08 -6.46 -30.67
CA GLU A 108 12.22 -5.93 -31.73
C GLU A 108 10.72 -5.88 -31.37
N GLU A 109 10.07 -4.74 -31.63
CA GLU A 109 8.61 -4.67 -31.65
C GLU A 109 8.06 -5.37 -32.90
N ALA A 110 7.20 -6.37 -32.70
CA ALA A 110 6.50 -7.04 -33.78
C ALA A 110 5.13 -6.39 -34.01
N ASP A 111 5.03 -5.64 -35.11
CA ASP A 111 3.83 -4.97 -35.60
C ASP A 111 2.69 -5.97 -35.85
N PHE A 112 1.55 -5.82 -35.15
CA PHE A 112 0.30 -6.53 -35.44
C PHE A 112 -0.90 -5.60 -35.28
N SER A 113 -1.29 -4.97 -36.39
CA SER A 113 -2.47 -4.12 -36.52
C SER A 113 -3.73 -4.90 -36.90
N ASP A 114 -4.87 -4.38 -36.41
CA ASP A 114 -6.26 -4.58 -36.85
C ASP A 114 -6.82 -6.00 -37.09
N MET A 115 -7.95 -6.28 -36.42
CA MET A 115 -9.27 -6.14 -37.08
C MET A 115 -10.38 -6.01 -36.02
N SER A 116 -11.28 -5.03 -36.20
CA SER A 116 -12.56 -5.01 -35.48
C SER A 116 -13.61 -5.86 -36.21
N SER A 117 -14.50 -6.53 -35.48
CA SER A 117 -15.80 -6.92 -36.03
C SER A 117 -16.91 -6.80 -34.99
N GLN A 118 -17.83 -5.89 -35.30
CA GLN A 118 -19.17 -5.72 -34.74
C GLN A 118 -20.00 -7.01 -34.89
N ASP A 119 -20.79 -7.36 -33.86
CA ASP A 119 -21.98 -8.20 -34.02
C ASP A 119 -23.06 -7.78 -33.00
N GLU A 120 -24.31 -7.76 -33.44
CA GLU A 120 -25.48 -7.46 -32.60
C GLU A 120 -26.33 -8.72 -32.43
N GLY A 121 -26.66 -9.08 -31.19
CA GLY A 121 -27.47 -10.25 -30.87
C GLY A 121 -28.57 -9.92 -29.86
N GLU A 122 -29.82 -9.90 -30.31
CA GLU A 122 -30.98 -9.69 -29.45
C GLU A 122 -31.29 -10.88 -28.53
N ALA A 123 -31.73 -10.55 -27.31
CA ALA A 123 -32.75 -11.21 -26.49
C ALA A 123 -32.78 -12.76 -26.35
N ASP A 124 -32.65 -13.21 -25.10
CA ASP A 124 -33.53 -14.26 -24.56
C ASP A 124 -34.06 -13.84 -23.17
N GLY A 125 -35.29 -14.27 -22.85
CA GLY A 125 -36.06 -13.75 -21.74
C GLY A 125 -35.78 -14.44 -20.40
N SER A 126 -35.37 -13.67 -19.39
CA SER A 126 -35.45 -14.10 -17.99
C SER A 126 -36.84 -13.79 -17.41
N PRO A 127 -37.36 -14.60 -16.46
CA PRO A 127 -38.71 -14.42 -15.94
C PRO A 127 -38.82 -13.12 -15.13
N GLU A 128 -39.95 -12.43 -15.34
CA GLU A 128 -40.29 -11.14 -14.73
C GLU A 128 -40.44 -11.27 -13.20
N VAL A 129 -39.33 -11.14 -12.47
CA VAL A 129 -39.33 -10.96 -11.02
C VAL A 129 -40.00 -9.62 -10.73
N GLN A 130 -41.04 -9.62 -9.90
CA GLN A 130 -41.72 -8.37 -9.52
C GLN A 130 -40.69 -7.39 -8.95
N PRO A 131 -40.70 -6.11 -9.38
CA PRO A 131 -39.76 -5.13 -8.87
C PRO A 131 -39.99 -5.00 -7.36
N SER A 132 -38.98 -5.39 -6.58
CA SER A 132 -38.90 -5.04 -5.17
C SER A 132 -39.05 -3.52 -5.01
N PRO A 133 -39.64 -3.02 -3.90
CA PRO A 133 -39.62 -1.60 -3.64
C PRO A 133 -38.17 -1.08 -3.71
N PRO A 134 -37.92 0.11 -4.29
CA PRO A 134 -36.57 0.63 -4.39
C PRO A 134 -35.94 0.71 -2.98
N PRO A 135 -34.64 0.40 -2.84
CA PRO A 135 -33.96 0.49 -1.56
C PRO A 135 -34.13 1.89 -0.94
N SER A 136 -34.14 1.96 0.38
CA SER A 136 -34.20 3.26 1.08
C SER A 136 -33.02 4.15 0.65
N PRO A 137 -33.10 5.48 0.81
CA PRO A 137 -31.95 6.36 0.53
C PRO A 137 -30.71 5.99 1.34
N PHE A 138 -30.92 5.51 2.58
CA PHE A 138 -29.88 4.95 3.46
C PHE A 138 -29.23 3.70 2.83
N LEU A 139 -30.01 2.69 2.47
CA LEU A 139 -29.50 1.50 1.78
C LEU A 139 -28.85 1.84 0.45
N SER A 140 -29.42 2.77 -0.32
CA SER A 140 -28.91 3.15 -1.63
C SER A 140 -27.53 3.80 -1.53
N ALA A 141 -27.35 4.72 -0.58
CA ALA A 141 -26.07 5.38 -0.33
C ALA A 141 -25.02 4.42 0.25
N ILE A 142 -25.44 3.46 1.08
CA ILE A 142 -24.54 2.40 1.56
C ILE A 142 -24.16 1.46 0.41
N LEU A 143 -25.11 0.87 -0.32
CA LEU A 143 -24.88 -0.10 -1.40
C LEU A 143 -24.10 0.50 -2.57
N ALA A 144 -24.36 1.75 -2.95
CA ALA A 144 -23.56 2.47 -3.95
C ALA A 144 -22.08 2.65 -3.54
N ALA A 145 -21.76 2.41 -2.26
CA ALA A 145 -20.43 2.49 -1.70
C ALA A 145 -19.80 1.12 -1.35
N PHE A 146 -20.37 0.01 -1.83
CA PHE A 146 -19.73 -1.31 -1.95
C PHE A 146 -19.66 -1.76 -3.41
N GLN A 147 -18.45 -2.07 -3.91
CA GLN A 147 -18.24 -2.44 -5.32
C GLN A 147 -18.75 -3.88 -5.54
N PRO A 148 -19.80 -4.12 -6.36
CA PRO A 148 -20.47 -5.44 -6.37
C PRO A 148 -19.72 -6.57 -7.07
N VAL A 149 -18.55 -6.30 -7.66
CA VAL A 149 -17.92 -7.22 -8.60
C VAL A 149 -16.78 -7.99 -7.94
N ALA A 150 -17.12 -9.19 -7.47
CA ALA A 150 -16.15 -10.24 -7.17
C ALA A 150 -15.49 -10.72 -8.48
N TYR A 151 -14.43 -10.03 -8.91
CA TYR A 151 -13.55 -10.54 -9.96
C TYR A 151 -12.69 -11.68 -9.42
N ASP A 152 -12.64 -12.80 -10.14
CA ASP A 152 -11.77 -13.94 -9.82
C ASP A 152 -10.26 -13.63 -9.97
N ASN A 153 -9.92 -12.52 -10.65
CA ASN A 153 -8.55 -12.06 -10.91
C ASN A 153 -8.37 -10.58 -10.53
N GLU A 154 -7.42 -10.28 -9.65
CA GLU A 154 -7.16 -8.93 -9.16
C GLU A 154 -6.56 -8.00 -10.25
N GLU A 155 -5.91 -8.55 -11.28
CA GLU A 155 -5.41 -7.76 -12.43
C GLU A 155 -6.56 -7.31 -13.36
N ASP A 156 -7.60 -8.13 -13.51
CA ASP A 156 -8.78 -7.78 -14.31
C ASP A 156 -9.71 -6.82 -13.55
N ALA A 157 -9.81 -6.97 -12.22
CA ALA A 157 -10.47 -6.02 -11.34
C ALA A 157 -9.89 -4.62 -11.49
N TRP A 158 -8.56 -4.50 -11.40
CA TRP A 158 -7.86 -3.24 -11.57
C TRP A 158 -8.05 -2.64 -12.97
N ARG A 159 -7.96 -3.45 -14.05
CA ARG A 159 -8.20 -2.95 -15.41
C ARG A 159 -9.61 -2.43 -15.61
N CYS A 160 -10.62 -3.09 -15.03
CA CYS A 160 -12.00 -2.60 -15.09
C CYS A 160 -12.16 -1.31 -14.26
N HIS A 161 -11.55 -1.24 -13.07
CA HIS A 161 -11.51 -0.04 -12.23
C HIS A 161 -10.89 1.14 -12.96
N VAL A 162 -9.76 0.97 -13.67
CA VAL A 162 -9.14 2.02 -14.49
C VAL A 162 -10.11 2.56 -15.55
N ASN A 163 -10.84 1.69 -16.26
CA ASN A 163 -11.82 2.11 -17.27
C ASN A 163 -13.02 2.86 -16.65
N GLN A 164 -13.48 2.42 -15.48
CA GLN A 164 -14.53 3.10 -14.70
C GLN A 164 -14.05 4.48 -14.25
N MET A 165 -12.84 4.58 -13.67
CA MET A 165 -12.20 5.81 -13.22
C MET A 165 -12.10 6.89 -14.30
N LEU A 166 -11.82 6.51 -15.55
CA LEU A 166 -11.73 7.47 -16.66
C LEU A 166 -13.10 8.04 -17.07
N SER A 167 -14.18 7.33 -16.76
CA SER A 167 -15.57 7.76 -17.00
C SER A 167 -16.23 8.37 -15.76
N ASP A 168 -15.56 8.30 -14.60
CA ASP A 168 -16.07 8.78 -13.31
C ASP A 168 -16.22 10.30 -13.32
N SER A 169 -17.35 10.78 -12.79
CA SER A 169 -17.70 12.21 -12.72
C SER A 169 -18.27 12.65 -11.37
N ASP A 170 -18.68 11.69 -10.54
CA ASP A 170 -19.29 11.90 -9.23
C ASP A 170 -18.45 11.30 -8.08
N GLY A 171 -17.33 10.65 -8.39
CA GLY A 171 -16.45 10.00 -7.43
C GLY A 171 -16.91 8.59 -7.02
N SER A 172 -18.00 8.08 -7.62
CA SER A 172 -18.59 6.78 -7.28
C SER A 172 -17.65 5.60 -7.52
N SER A 173 -16.74 5.70 -8.50
CA SER A 173 -15.70 4.70 -8.73
C SER A 173 -14.45 5.02 -7.89
N ALA A 174 -14.09 6.29 -7.80
CA ALA A 174 -12.86 6.76 -7.17
C ALA A 174 -12.69 6.35 -5.71
N VAL A 175 -13.78 6.26 -4.94
CA VAL A 175 -13.78 5.79 -3.55
C VAL A 175 -13.23 4.37 -3.36
N TYR A 176 -13.22 3.52 -4.40
CA TYR A 176 -12.71 2.14 -4.33
C TYR A 176 -11.22 2.00 -4.68
N THR A 177 -10.59 3.03 -5.24
CA THR A 177 -9.24 2.95 -5.84
C THR A 177 -8.21 2.31 -4.92
N PHE A 178 -8.20 2.70 -3.64
CA PHE A 178 -7.26 2.19 -2.64
C PHE A 178 -7.51 0.72 -2.29
N HIS A 179 -8.78 0.30 -2.24
CA HIS A 179 -9.15 -1.10 -1.98
C HIS A 179 -8.73 -2.01 -3.13
N VAL A 180 -9.10 -1.66 -4.37
CA VAL A 180 -8.76 -2.45 -5.57
C VAL A 180 -7.24 -2.54 -5.74
N PHE A 181 -6.53 -1.42 -5.58
CA PHE A 181 -5.07 -1.41 -5.65
C PHE A 181 -4.42 -2.24 -4.53
N SER A 182 -4.93 -2.19 -3.30
CA SER A 182 -4.37 -2.96 -2.18
C SER A 182 -4.45 -4.47 -2.46
N ARG A 183 -5.59 -4.97 -2.95
CA ARG A 183 -5.76 -6.38 -3.36
C ARG A 183 -4.81 -6.75 -4.51
N LEU A 184 -4.69 -5.91 -5.53
CA LEU A 184 -3.75 -6.10 -6.63
C LEU A 184 -2.29 -6.15 -6.13
N PHE A 185 -1.89 -5.22 -5.26
CA PHE A 185 -0.52 -5.13 -4.76
C PHE A 185 -0.12 -6.36 -3.93
N GLN A 186 -1.03 -6.89 -3.12
CA GLN A 186 -0.82 -8.18 -2.42
C GLN A 186 -0.63 -9.35 -3.41
N ASN A 187 -1.35 -9.38 -4.53
CA ASN A 187 -1.16 -10.38 -5.59
C ASN A 187 0.23 -10.23 -6.26
N ILE A 188 0.62 -8.99 -6.55
CA ILE A 188 1.93 -8.65 -7.12
C ILE A 188 3.06 -9.09 -6.18
N GLN A 189 2.96 -8.81 -4.88
CA GLN A 189 3.92 -9.26 -3.85
C GLN A 189 4.04 -10.78 -3.80
N ARG A 190 2.91 -11.52 -3.83
CA ARG A 190 2.91 -13.00 -3.89
C ARG A 190 3.64 -13.52 -5.13
N LYS A 191 3.36 -12.95 -6.31
CA LYS A 191 4.02 -13.32 -7.58
C LYS A 191 5.52 -12.99 -7.55
N LEU A 192 5.91 -11.79 -7.10
CA LEU A 192 7.32 -11.39 -6.94
C LEU A 192 8.06 -12.37 -6.02
N GLY A 193 7.49 -12.73 -4.89
CA GLY A 193 8.08 -13.68 -3.94
C GLY A 193 8.41 -15.02 -4.60
N SER A 194 7.43 -15.60 -5.31
CA SER A 194 7.60 -16.87 -6.05
C SER A 194 8.73 -16.81 -7.08
N ILE A 195 8.78 -15.75 -7.89
CA ILE A 195 9.81 -15.52 -8.92
C ILE A 195 11.18 -15.35 -8.26
N THR A 196 11.26 -14.53 -7.22
CA THR A 196 12.51 -14.19 -6.53
C THR A 196 13.12 -15.41 -5.84
N HIS A 197 12.32 -16.17 -5.08
CA HIS A 197 12.80 -17.42 -4.45
C HIS A 197 13.23 -18.46 -5.49
N SER A 198 12.46 -18.62 -6.58
CA SER A 198 12.82 -19.49 -7.70
C SER A 198 14.15 -19.08 -8.35
N ALA A 199 14.36 -17.78 -8.54
CA ALA A 199 15.57 -17.25 -9.13
C ALA A 199 16.78 -17.42 -8.22
N VAL A 200 16.67 -17.05 -6.94
CA VAL A 200 17.79 -17.16 -5.98
C VAL A 200 18.19 -18.62 -5.74
N ARG A 201 17.24 -19.57 -5.78
CA ARG A 201 17.55 -21.01 -5.74
C ARG A 201 18.34 -21.49 -6.98
N PHE A 202 18.12 -20.88 -8.14
CA PHE A 202 18.85 -21.21 -9.37
C PHE A 202 20.30 -20.69 -9.36
N LEU A 203 20.59 -19.57 -8.68
CA LEU A 203 21.91 -18.94 -8.69
C LEU A 203 23.02 -19.83 -8.11
N GLY A 204 24.18 -19.83 -8.77
CA GLY A 204 25.41 -20.44 -8.29
C GLY A 204 26.03 -19.69 -7.10
N GLU A 205 26.95 -20.34 -6.40
CA GLU A 205 27.61 -19.81 -5.19
C GLU A 205 28.23 -18.42 -5.41
N GLY A 206 28.79 -18.17 -6.60
CA GLY A 206 29.37 -16.87 -6.98
C GLY A 206 28.39 -15.70 -7.01
N LEU A 207 27.08 -15.95 -7.08
CA LEU A 207 26.02 -14.93 -7.11
C LEU A 207 25.09 -14.96 -5.90
N GLN A 208 25.29 -15.88 -4.95
CA GLN A 208 24.46 -16.00 -3.74
C GLN A 208 24.39 -14.70 -2.91
N ARG A 209 25.47 -13.91 -2.85
CA ARG A 209 25.44 -12.59 -2.19
C ARG A 209 24.43 -11.63 -2.83
N MET A 210 24.32 -11.65 -4.16
CA MET A 210 23.35 -10.84 -4.90
C MET A 210 21.93 -11.40 -4.72
N GLY A 211 21.79 -12.74 -4.70
CA GLY A 211 20.55 -13.41 -4.33
C GLY A 211 20.01 -12.96 -2.97
N ASN A 212 20.87 -12.87 -1.96
CA ASN A 212 20.49 -12.38 -0.63
C ASN A 212 20.05 -10.90 -0.64
N GLN A 213 20.62 -10.06 -1.52
CA GLN A 213 20.15 -8.67 -1.69
C GLN A 213 18.74 -8.62 -2.31
N PHE A 214 18.43 -9.50 -3.27
CA PHE A 214 17.07 -9.65 -3.80
C PHE A 214 16.09 -10.14 -2.72
N LEU A 215 16.48 -11.11 -1.89
CA LEU A 215 15.66 -11.56 -0.75
C LEU A 215 15.44 -10.44 0.27
N SER A 216 16.45 -9.63 0.56
CA SER A 216 16.31 -8.45 1.44
C SER A 216 15.40 -7.38 0.82
N SER A 217 15.44 -7.19 -0.50
CA SER A 217 14.51 -6.30 -1.21
C SER A 217 13.08 -6.82 -1.19
N LEU A 218 12.89 -8.14 -1.36
CA LEU A 218 11.60 -8.80 -1.21
C LEU A 218 11.06 -8.64 0.22
N GLU A 219 11.89 -8.87 1.23
CA GLU A 219 11.54 -8.73 2.65
C GLU A 219 11.09 -7.31 2.99
N VAL A 220 11.78 -6.27 2.51
CA VAL A 220 11.32 -4.88 2.70
C VAL A 220 10.02 -4.61 1.94
N MET A 221 9.85 -5.20 0.75
CA MET A 221 8.60 -5.08 -0.03
C MET A 221 7.41 -5.76 0.66
N THR A 222 7.60 -6.92 1.31
CA THR A 222 6.53 -7.72 1.93
C THR A 222 6.30 -7.42 3.41
N SER A 223 7.29 -6.88 4.14
CA SER A 223 7.09 -6.41 5.53
C SER A 223 6.12 -5.23 5.63
N HIS A 224 5.89 -4.53 4.52
CA HIS A 224 4.90 -3.46 4.37
C HIS A 224 3.67 -3.93 3.55
N SER A 225 3.32 -5.23 3.63
CA SER A 225 2.20 -5.84 2.88
C SER A 225 0.82 -5.23 3.14
N HIS A 226 0.66 -4.57 4.28
CA HIS A 226 -0.55 -3.81 4.60
C HIS A 226 -0.39 -2.37 4.11
N CYS A 227 -0.65 -2.18 2.81
CA CYS A 227 -1.01 -0.87 2.28
C CYS A 227 -2.09 -0.23 3.16
N PRO A 228 -2.00 1.06 3.51
CA PRO A 228 -2.98 1.70 4.37
C PRO A 228 -4.39 1.63 3.76
N THR A 229 -5.37 1.19 4.54
CA THR A 229 -6.78 1.20 4.13
C THR A 229 -7.27 2.64 4.17
N VAL A 230 -7.54 3.22 3.00
CA VAL A 230 -8.10 4.56 2.87
C VAL A 230 -9.60 4.45 2.65
N LEU A 231 -10.38 5.09 3.52
CA LEU A 231 -11.82 5.22 3.42
C LEU A 231 -12.16 6.69 3.13
N LEU A 232 -12.87 6.92 2.03
CA LEU A 232 -13.25 8.23 1.52
C LEU A 232 -14.70 8.15 1.03
N ASP A 233 -15.52 9.16 1.32
CA ASP A 233 -16.78 9.39 0.62
C ASP A 233 -16.56 10.18 -0.68
N ALA A 234 -17.51 10.05 -1.61
CA ALA A 234 -17.39 10.63 -2.94
C ALA A 234 -17.53 12.16 -2.93
N GLU A 235 -18.28 12.72 -1.97
CA GLU A 235 -18.46 14.17 -1.82
C GLU A 235 -17.18 14.84 -1.32
N THR A 236 -16.43 14.20 -0.42
CA THR A 236 -15.06 14.60 -0.02
C THR A 236 -14.09 14.57 -1.19
N LEU A 237 -14.18 13.56 -2.07
CA LEU A 237 -13.33 13.51 -3.28
C LEU A 237 -13.60 14.66 -4.25
N LEU A 238 -14.86 15.09 -4.36
CA LEU A 238 -15.28 16.20 -5.22
C LEU A 238 -14.95 17.57 -4.59
N SER A 239 -15.31 17.78 -3.32
CA SER A 239 -15.12 19.06 -2.61
C SER A 239 -13.64 19.44 -2.47
N CYS A 240 -12.76 18.49 -2.14
CA CYS A 240 -11.31 18.70 -2.09
C CYS A 240 -10.63 18.65 -3.47
N GLY A 241 -11.36 18.53 -4.58
CA GLY A 241 -10.80 18.48 -5.94
C GLY A 241 -9.88 17.27 -6.21
N LEU A 242 -10.01 16.19 -5.43
CA LEU A 242 -9.14 15.02 -5.48
C LEU A 242 -9.47 14.09 -6.65
N LEU A 243 -10.69 14.11 -7.21
CA LEU A 243 -11.11 13.18 -8.27
C LEU A 243 -10.19 13.18 -9.51
N GLU A 244 -9.94 14.34 -10.13
CA GLU A 244 -9.04 14.43 -11.30
C GLU A 244 -7.61 14.06 -10.93
N THR A 245 -7.18 14.48 -9.75
CA THR A 245 -5.88 14.15 -9.16
C THR A 245 -5.69 12.63 -8.97
N LEU A 246 -6.76 11.90 -8.61
CA LEU A 246 -6.81 10.44 -8.54
C LEU A 246 -6.73 9.82 -9.93
N LYS A 247 -7.47 10.31 -10.94
CA LYS A 247 -7.43 9.79 -12.31
C LYS A 247 -6.01 9.78 -12.88
N PHE A 248 -5.27 10.90 -12.76
CA PHE A 248 -3.87 10.95 -13.19
C PHE A 248 -2.97 9.97 -12.42
N SER A 249 -3.21 9.80 -11.11
CA SER A 249 -2.44 8.88 -10.28
C SER A 249 -2.74 7.40 -10.59
N VAL A 250 -3.99 7.08 -10.96
CA VAL A 250 -4.40 5.74 -11.44
C VAL A 250 -3.74 5.41 -12.77
N LEU A 251 -3.59 6.38 -13.68
CA LEU A 251 -2.85 6.20 -14.92
C LEU A 251 -1.34 6.00 -14.69
N GLU A 252 -0.71 6.77 -13.79
CA GLU A 252 0.70 6.56 -13.38
C GLU A 252 0.93 5.14 -12.79
N LEU A 253 -0.01 4.66 -11.96
CA LEU A 253 0.01 3.30 -11.43
C LEU A 253 -0.18 2.24 -12.52
N GLN A 254 -1.08 2.47 -13.48
CA GLN A 254 -1.32 1.57 -14.61
C GLN A 254 -0.09 1.42 -15.51
N GLU A 255 0.57 2.53 -15.88
CA GLU A 255 1.79 2.52 -16.70
C GLU A 255 2.93 1.74 -16.02
N HIS A 256 3.12 1.95 -14.71
CA HIS A 256 4.10 1.21 -13.93
C HIS A 256 3.75 -0.28 -13.79
N LEU A 257 2.46 -0.63 -13.71
CA LEU A 257 1.96 -2.01 -13.66
C LEU A 257 2.17 -2.75 -14.97
N ASP A 258 1.86 -2.14 -16.11
CA ASP A 258 2.03 -2.76 -17.43
C ASP A 258 3.51 -3.05 -17.69
N THR A 259 4.38 -2.07 -17.40
CA THR A 259 5.83 -2.25 -17.48
C THR A 259 6.31 -3.37 -16.54
N TYR A 260 5.75 -3.46 -15.32
CA TYR A 260 6.06 -4.52 -14.35
C TYR A 260 5.67 -5.90 -14.91
N ASN A 261 4.49 -6.03 -15.51
CA ASN A 261 4.00 -7.28 -16.08
C ASN A 261 4.90 -7.77 -17.23
N SER A 262 5.33 -6.88 -18.14
CA SER A 262 6.30 -7.27 -19.18
C SER A 262 7.64 -7.71 -18.59
N LYS A 263 8.15 -7.06 -17.53
CA LYS A 263 9.40 -7.51 -16.87
C LYS A 263 9.19 -8.83 -16.11
N ARG A 264 8.00 -9.07 -15.54
CA ARG A 264 7.61 -10.29 -14.82
C ARG A 264 7.67 -11.48 -15.76
N GLU A 265 6.96 -11.39 -16.88
CA GLU A 265 6.91 -12.43 -17.91
C GLU A 265 8.30 -12.71 -18.49
N ALA A 266 9.10 -11.67 -18.75
CA ALA A 266 10.48 -11.81 -19.22
C ALA A 266 11.39 -12.55 -18.21
N ALA A 267 11.16 -12.41 -16.90
CA ALA A 267 11.89 -13.12 -15.85
C ALA A 267 11.37 -14.56 -15.66
N GLU A 268 10.05 -14.77 -15.63
CA GLU A 268 9.42 -16.09 -15.53
C GLU A 268 9.77 -16.98 -16.71
N GLN A 269 9.69 -16.47 -17.94
CA GLN A 269 10.05 -17.20 -19.15
C GLN A 269 11.54 -17.61 -19.14
N TRP A 270 12.42 -16.74 -18.62
CA TRP A 270 13.85 -17.05 -18.46
C TRP A 270 14.07 -18.19 -17.45
N LEU A 271 13.37 -18.15 -16.31
CA LEU A 271 13.41 -19.24 -15.30
C LEU A 271 12.88 -20.56 -15.84
N VAL A 272 11.77 -20.53 -16.57
CA VAL A 272 11.18 -21.72 -17.22
C VAL A 272 12.15 -22.30 -18.25
N ASN A 273 12.79 -21.46 -19.07
CA ASN A 273 13.80 -21.90 -20.03
C ASN A 273 15.01 -22.51 -19.32
N CYS A 274 15.53 -21.87 -18.26
CA CYS A 274 16.63 -22.39 -17.47
C CYS A 274 16.32 -23.78 -16.86
N ARG A 275 15.13 -23.97 -16.27
CA ARG A 275 14.69 -25.29 -15.76
C ARG A 275 14.58 -26.33 -16.87
N LYS A 276 14.08 -25.97 -18.05
CA LYS A 276 14.00 -26.88 -19.22
C LYS A 276 15.38 -27.30 -19.74
N THR A 277 16.35 -26.39 -19.77
CA THR A 277 17.69 -26.65 -20.32
C THR A 277 18.61 -27.39 -19.35
N PHE A 278 18.53 -27.11 -18.04
CA PHE A 278 19.47 -27.65 -17.05
C PHE A 278 18.87 -28.71 -16.11
N GLY A 279 17.54 -28.84 -16.08
CA GLY A 279 16.83 -29.75 -15.19
C GLY A 279 16.75 -29.26 -13.74
N ASP A 280 15.81 -29.83 -13.01
CA ASP A 280 15.45 -29.41 -11.64
C ASP A 280 16.25 -30.15 -10.53
N LYS A 281 17.39 -30.76 -10.89
CA LYS A 281 18.09 -31.70 -9.99
C LYS A 281 19.09 -31.00 -9.07
N ASP A 282 18.77 -31.01 -7.77
CA ASP A 282 19.56 -30.54 -6.61
C ASP A 282 20.95 -31.21 -6.40
N GLY A 283 21.59 -31.79 -7.43
CA GLY A 283 22.79 -32.61 -7.25
C GLY A 283 23.81 -32.62 -8.40
N CYS A 284 24.98 -32.06 -8.12
CA CYS A 284 26.30 -32.38 -8.70
C CYS A 284 26.61 -32.10 -10.19
N GLN A 285 25.69 -31.66 -11.05
CA GLN A 285 26.06 -31.12 -12.38
C GLN A 285 25.29 -29.83 -12.71
N ARG A 286 25.60 -28.75 -11.98
CA ARG A 286 25.13 -27.39 -12.28
C ARG A 286 25.80 -26.89 -13.57
N GLY A 287 25.16 -27.17 -14.70
CA GLY A 287 25.62 -26.79 -16.05
C GLY A 287 25.24 -25.38 -16.49
N SER A 288 24.60 -24.58 -15.63
CA SER A 288 24.28 -23.19 -15.91
C SER A 288 25.56 -22.39 -16.18
N SER A 289 25.60 -21.70 -17.32
CA SER A 289 26.70 -20.78 -17.59
C SER A 289 26.55 -19.55 -16.67
N GLN A 290 27.66 -19.07 -16.11
CA GLN A 290 27.69 -17.84 -15.31
C GLN A 290 27.02 -16.65 -16.03
N ALA A 291 27.08 -16.61 -17.36
CA ALA A 291 26.40 -15.61 -18.18
C ALA A 291 24.85 -15.67 -18.08
N GLN A 292 24.27 -16.86 -17.92
CA GLN A 292 22.81 -17.05 -17.82
C GLN A 292 22.28 -16.74 -16.42
N GLU A 293 23.07 -17.04 -15.39
CA GLU A 293 22.76 -16.63 -14.01
C GLU A 293 22.85 -15.11 -13.86
N LEU A 294 23.84 -14.46 -14.50
CA LEU A 294 23.93 -13.00 -14.57
C LEU A 294 22.75 -12.39 -15.33
N GLU A 295 22.32 -13.00 -16.44
CA GLU A 295 21.15 -12.52 -17.19
C GLU A 295 19.85 -12.64 -16.38
N LEU A 296 19.69 -13.73 -15.63
CA LEU A 296 18.60 -13.86 -14.66
C LEU A 296 18.65 -12.74 -13.61
N CYS A 297 19.83 -12.44 -13.05
CA CYS A 297 19.99 -11.33 -12.11
C CYS A 297 19.65 -9.96 -12.73
N ARG A 298 19.95 -9.72 -14.03
CA ARG A 298 19.55 -8.49 -14.72
C ARG A 298 18.03 -8.39 -14.85
N ARG A 299 17.37 -9.47 -15.25
CA ARG A 299 15.89 -9.53 -15.40
C ARG A 299 15.21 -9.34 -14.05
N LEU A 300 15.70 -9.99 -13.00
CA LEU A 300 15.21 -9.84 -11.63
C LEU A 300 15.45 -8.41 -11.09
N TYR A 301 16.58 -7.78 -11.40
CA TYR A 301 16.82 -6.37 -11.07
C TYR A 301 15.84 -5.43 -11.77
N LYS A 302 15.60 -5.60 -13.08
CA LYS A 302 14.60 -4.81 -13.82
C LYS A 302 13.20 -4.99 -13.21
N LEU A 303 12.84 -6.19 -12.78
CA LEU A 303 11.57 -6.50 -12.11
C LEU A 303 11.42 -5.82 -10.74
N HIS A 304 12.41 -5.97 -9.84
CA HIS A 304 12.42 -5.32 -8.53
C HIS A 304 12.44 -3.79 -8.64
N PHE A 305 13.18 -3.25 -9.61
CA PHE A 305 13.22 -1.81 -9.88
C PHE A 305 11.85 -1.28 -10.32
N GLN A 306 11.19 -1.97 -11.26
CA GLN A 306 9.88 -1.54 -11.73
C GLN A 306 8.81 -1.58 -10.63
N LEU A 307 8.88 -2.57 -9.74
CA LEU A 307 7.98 -2.63 -8.58
C LEU A 307 8.26 -1.53 -7.55
N LEU A 308 9.52 -1.09 -7.38
CA LEU A 308 9.84 0.08 -6.58
C LEU A 308 9.20 1.35 -7.15
N LEU A 309 9.20 1.53 -8.47
CA LEU A 309 8.51 2.67 -9.11
C LEU A 309 6.99 2.61 -8.87
N LEU A 310 6.36 1.45 -9.06
CA LEU A 310 4.94 1.24 -8.76
C LEU A 310 4.61 1.57 -7.29
N PHE A 311 5.44 1.08 -6.35
CA PHE A 311 5.29 1.40 -4.93
C PHE A 311 5.50 2.89 -4.63
N GLN A 312 6.44 3.56 -5.31
CA GLN A 312 6.66 5.00 -5.18
C GLN A 312 5.47 5.83 -5.69
N ALA A 313 4.88 5.48 -6.84
CA ALA A 313 3.66 6.12 -7.32
C ALA A 313 2.50 5.94 -6.31
N TYR A 314 2.36 4.77 -5.69
CA TYR A 314 1.38 4.55 -4.63
C TYR A 314 1.68 5.37 -3.37
N CYS A 315 2.95 5.50 -2.96
CA CYS A 315 3.37 6.38 -1.86
C CYS A 315 3.00 7.85 -2.13
N LYS A 316 3.21 8.34 -3.38
CA LYS A 316 2.76 9.68 -3.80
C LYS A 316 1.26 9.81 -3.64
N LEU A 317 0.48 8.78 -4.03
CA LEU A 317 -0.98 8.80 -3.95
C LEU A 317 -1.48 8.90 -2.51
N ILE A 318 -0.94 8.08 -1.59
CA ILE A 318 -1.23 8.19 -0.15
C ILE A 318 -0.86 9.57 0.40
N SER A 319 0.29 10.13 0.00
CA SER A 319 0.72 11.47 0.43
C SER A 319 -0.26 12.59 0.03
N ARG A 320 -1.02 12.41 -1.06
CA ARG A 320 -2.11 13.33 -1.46
C ARG A 320 -3.30 13.23 -0.51
N VAL A 321 -3.72 12.03 -0.13
CA VAL A 321 -4.78 11.80 0.87
C VAL A 321 -4.36 12.35 2.24
N ASP A 322 -3.12 12.11 2.68
CA ASP A 322 -2.59 12.68 3.92
C ASP A 322 -2.52 14.21 3.92
N THR A 323 -2.55 14.85 2.75
CA THR A 323 -2.63 16.31 2.64
C THR A 323 -4.06 16.79 2.90
N ILE A 324 -5.06 16.16 2.28
CA ILE A 324 -6.49 16.44 2.49
C ILE A 324 -6.93 16.11 3.92
N LYS A 325 -6.34 15.08 4.55
CA LYS A 325 -6.50 14.74 5.98
C LYS A 325 -6.16 15.89 6.95
N ARG A 326 -5.49 16.96 6.48
CA ARG A 326 -5.13 18.14 7.27
C ARG A 326 -5.93 19.39 6.89
N GLU A 327 -6.88 19.30 5.97
CA GLU A 327 -7.76 20.40 5.59
C GLU A 327 -8.83 20.62 6.67
N ALA A 328 -9.11 21.89 7.00
CA ALA A 328 -9.99 22.24 8.12
C ALA A 328 -11.47 21.91 7.89
N GLU A 329 -11.85 21.67 6.64
CA GLU A 329 -13.21 21.27 6.22
C GLU A 329 -13.40 19.75 6.25
N VAL A 330 -12.37 18.97 6.63
CA VAL A 330 -12.37 17.50 6.59
C VAL A 330 -12.29 16.89 7.99
N THR A 331 -13.31 16.13 8.35
CA THR A 331 -13.41 15.29 9.54
C THR A 331 -12.56 14.03 9.37
N ASN A 332 -11.41 14.01 10.04
CA ASN A 332 -10.52 12.85 10.09
C ASN A 332 -10.99 11.83 11.16
N MET A 333 -11.52 10.70 10.70
CA MET A 333 -11.99 9.58 11.52
C MET A 333 -10.94 8.47 11.73
N SER A 334 -9.68 8.67 11.32
CA SER A 334 -8.63 7.63 11.40
C SER A 334 -8.48 7.03 12.80
N ASP A 335 -8.48 7.86 13.84
CA ASP A 335 -8.18 7.41 15.21
C ASP A 335 -9.35 6.61 15.82
N GLU A 336 -10.60 7.02 15.56
CA GLU A 336 -11.80 6.29 15.99
C GLU A 336 -11.86 4.90 15.33
N LEU A 337 -11.63 4.84 14.02
CA LEU A 337 -11.64 3.59 13.28
C LEU A 337 -10.42 2.71 13.56
N ALA A 338 -9.26 3.26 13.89
CA ALA A 338 -8.09 2.48 14.33
C ALA A 338 -8.32 1.83 15.70
N LEU A 339 -9.00 2.52 16.63
CA LEU A 339 -9.45 1.93 17.89
C LEU A 339 -10.46 0.80 17.65
N LEU A 340 -11.44 1.03 16.77
CA LEU A 340 -12.42 -0.01 16.38
C LEU A 340 -11.73 -1.22 15.71
N GLU A 341 -10.74 -0.98 14.85
CA GLU A 341 -9.95 -2.04 14.21
C GLU A 341 -9.18 -2.89 15.23
N SER A 342 -8.57 -2.26 16.26
CA SER A 342 -7.88 -2.98 17.35
C SER A 342 -8.86 -3.87 18.11
N CYS A 343 -9.97 -3.30 18.59
CA CYS A 343 -11.00 -4.01 19.34
C CYS A 343 -11.59 -5.20 18.55
N LEU A 344 -11.81 -5.04 17.25
CA LEU A 344 -12.30 -6.11 16.39
C LEU A 344 -11.26 -7.24 16.20
N LYS A 345 -9.96 -6.91 16.02
CA LYS A 345 -8.88 -7.92 15.91
C LYS A 345 -8.66 -8.67 17.24
N GLU A 346 -8.75 -7.97 18.37
CA GLU A 346 -8.71 -8.57 19.70
C GLU A 346 -9.88 -9.55 19.91
N ALA A 347 -11.10 -9.15 19.53
CA ALA A 347 -12.28 -10.00 19.61
C ALA A 347 -12.19 -11.22 18.66
N GLU A 348 -11.66 -11.07 17.46
CA GLU A 348 -11.50 -12.18 16.50
C GLU A 348 -10.49 -13.22 17.00
N THR A 349 -9.35 -12.78 17.54
CA THR A 349 -8.33 -13.69 18.09
C THR A 349 -8.82 -14.41 19.36
N GLY A 350 -9.61 -13.74 20.20
CA GLY A 350 -10.25 -14.37 21.37
C GLY A 350 -11.40 -15.34 21.03
N SER A 351 -12.08 -15.15 19.89
CA SER A 351 -13.30 -15.89 19.52
C SER A 351 -13.07 -17.25 18.84
N GLN A 352 -11.82 -17.75 18.77
CA GLN A 352 -11.41 -19.01 18.10
C GLN A 352 -11.99 -20.32 18.71
N GLY A 353 -13.06 -20.27 19.51
CA GLY A 353 -13.65 -21.44 20.17
C GLY A 353 -15.08 -21.29 20.70
N GLN A 354 -15.88 -20.34 20.18
CA GLN A 354 -17.23 -20.06 20.71
C GLN A 354 -18.34 -20.40 19.69
N GLU A 355 -19.47 -20.91 20.19
CA GLU A 355 -20.58 -21.42 19.38
C GLU A 355 -21.29 -20.32 18.56
N VAL A 356 -21.89 -20.72 17.44
CA VAL A 356 -22.66 -19.84 16.55
C VAL A 356 -23.82 -19.21 17.31
N ILE A 357 -23.73 -17.90 17.55
CA ILE A 357 -24.80 -17.11 18.16
C ILE A 357 -26.03 -17.17 17.26
N ARG A 358 -27.17 -17.61 17.80
CA ARG A 358 -28.45 -17.52 17.10
C ARG A 358 -28.89 -16.06 17.06
N LEU A 359 -28.84 -15.46 15.87
CA LEU A 359 -29.37 -14.12 15.64
C LEU A 359 -30.89 -14.09 15.86
N SER A 360 -31.39 -12.92 16.25
CA SER A 360 -32.83 -12.66 16.35
C SER A 360 -33.49 -12.72 14.97
N ASP A 361 -34.67 -13.32 14.88
CA ASP A 361 -35.42 -13.57 13.63
C ASP A 361 -35.59 -12.28 12.78
N ASP A 362 -35.87 -11.15 13.45
CA ASP A 362 -36.07 -9.84 12.82
C ASP A 362 -34.84 -9.33 12.03
N SER A 363 -33.61 -9.72 12.43
CA SER A 363 -32.35 -9.28 11.80
C SER A 363 -32.04 -9.99 10.48
N GLN A 364 -32.82 -10.99 10.11
CA GLN A 364 -32.67 -11.77 8.86
C GLN A 364 -33.70 -11.38 7.79
N THR A 365 -34.52 -10.36 8.06
CA THR A 365 -35.67 -9.98 7.23
C THR A 365 -35.29 -9.26 5.94
N ASN A 366 -34.28 -8.39 5.97
CA ASN A 366 -33.69 -7.74 4.80
C ASN A 366 -32.29 -7.18 5.10
N THR A 367 -31.58 -6.71 4.07
CA THR A 367 -30.22 -6.15 4.20
C THR A 367 -30.16 -4.90 5.08
N GLU A 368 -31.22 -4.07 5.14
CA GLU A 368 -31.28 -2.85 5.95
C GLU A 368 -31.31 -3.16 7.45
N THR A 369 -32.19 -4.08 7.86
CA THR A 369 -32.31 -4.51 9.26
C THR A 369 -31.06 -5.26 9.73
N ALA A 370 -30.40 -6.00 8.83
CA ALA A 370 -29.10 -6.62 9.10
C ALA A 370 -27.98 -5.57 9.34
N ILE A 371 -27.88 -4.54 8.49
CA ILE A 371 -26.92 -3.43 8.68
C ILE A 371 -27.21 -2.67 9.98
N GLN A 372 -28.47 -2.33 10.25
CA GLN A 372 -28.86 -1.60 11.45
C GLN A 372 -28.53 -2.40 12.73
N SER A 373 -28.87 -3.70 12.76
CA SER A 373 -28.52 -4.61 13.85
C SER A 373 -27.00 -4.67 14.10
N LEU A 374 -26.21 -4.69 13.03
CA LEU A 374 -24.74 -4.72 13.08
C LEU A 374 -24.18 -3.42 13.65
N ILE A 375 -24.69 -2.26 13.22
CA ILE A 375 -24.28 -0.94 13.74
C ILE A 375 -24.65 -0.79 15.21
N GLU A 376 -25.83 -1.25 15.64
CA GLU A 376 -26.23 -1.27 17.05
C GLU A 376 -25.32 -2.17 17.89
N THR A 377 -24.92 -3.33 17.35
CA THR A 377 -24.01 -4.29 18.00
C THR A 377 -22.60 -3.70 18.14
N LEU A 378 -22.09 -3.01 17.12
CA LEU A 378 -20.82 -2.27 17.19
C LEU A 378 -20.87 -1.13 18.22
N ARG A 379 -21.97 -0.35 18.25
CA ARG A 379 -22.18 0.73 19.24
C ARG A 379 -22.28 0.22 20.67
N ALA A 380 -22.85 -0.98 20.87
CA ALA A 380 -22.88 -1.67 22.15
C ALA A 380 -21.50 -2.24 22.58
N ARG A 381 -20.46 -2.11 21.74
CA ARG A 381 -19.11 -2.69 21.92
C ARG A 381 -19.11 -4.23 22.00
N ASP A 382 -20.11 -4.91 21.45
CA ASP A 382 -20.13 -6.37 21.34
C ASP A 382 -19.48 -6.84 20.02
N PHE A 383 -18.16 -6.70 19.99
CA PHE A 383 -17.34 -6.98 18.81
C PHE A 383 -17.40 -8.45 18.37
N THR A 384 -17.52 -9.39 19.33
CA THR A 384 -17.67 -10.82 19.03
C THR A 384 -18.99 -11.12 18.33
N SER A 385 -20.11 -10.52 18.80
CA SER A 385 -21.39 -10.66 18.10
C SER A 385 -21.38 -10.01 16.72
N ALA A 386 -20.76 -8.84 16.54
CA ALA A 386 -20.66 -8.18 15.24
C ALA A 386 -19.88 -9.02 14.21
N LEU A 387 -18.76 -9.63 14.61
CA LEU A 387 -17.98 -10.54 13.77
C LEU A 387 -18.78 -11.80 13.39
N ASN A 388 -19.58 -12.34 14.31
CA ASN A 388 -20.44 -13.49 14.06
C ASN A 388 -21.64 -13.14 13.16
N GLN A 389 -22.24 -11.96 13.34
CA GLN A 389 -23.28 -11.42 12.46
C GLN A 389 -22.80 -11.35 11.02
N VAL A 390 -21.63 -10.76 10.74
CA VAL A 390 -21.07 -10.72 9.37
C VAL A 390 -20.88 -12.12 8.79
N LYS A 391 -20.35 -13.09 9.56
CA LYS A 391 -20.18 -14.48 9.10
C LYS A 391 -21.53 -15.14 8.73
N VAL A 392 -22.59 -14.86 9.48
CA VAL A 392 -23.95 -15.34 9.17
C VAL A 392 -24.54 -14.59 7.97
N PHE A 393 -24.42 -13.27 7.91
CA PHE A 393 -24.97 -12.45 6.82
C PHE A 393 -24.32 -12.76 5.47
N ARG A 394 -23.02 -13.05 5.42
CA ARG A 394 -22.33 -13.59 4.22
C ARG A 394 -22.92 -14.92 3.70
N SER A 395 -23.60 -15.67 4.57
CA SER A 395 -24.27 -16.93 4.21
C SER A 395 -25.72 -16.72 3.74
N LEU A 396 -26.35 -15.61 4.14
CA LEU A 396 -27.70 -15.22 3.72
C LEU A 396 -27.69 -14.41 2.42
N TRP A 397 -26.69 -13.53 2.26
CA TRP A 397 -26.47 -12.67 1.11
C TRP A 397 -25.02 -12.82 0.60
N PRO A 398 -24.73 -13.89 -0.17
CA PRO A 398 -23.38 -14.15 -0.67
C PRO A 398 -22.96 -13.07 -1.67
N SER A 399 -21.74 -12.53 -1.52
CA SER A 399 -21.18 -11.49 -2.41
C SER A 399 -21.95 -10.15 -2.42
N ASP A 400 -22.86 -9.93 -1.46
CA ASP A 400 -23.48 -8.63 -1.18
C ASP A 400 -22.52 -7.76 -0.33
N ILE A 401 -22.99 -6.64 0.23
CA ILE A 401 -22.28 -5.72 1.14
C ILE A 401 -21.43 -6.41 2.23
N PHE A 402 -21.84 -7.57 2.72
CA PHE A 402 -21.11 -8.31 3.76
C PHE A 402 -19.87 -9.06 3.22
N GLY A 403 -19.69 -9.14 1.90
CA GLY A 403 -18.56 -9.77 1.21
C GLY A 403 -18.67 -11.30 1.09
N CYS A 404 -17.55 -11.93 0.76
CA CYS A 404 -17.40 -13.37 0.63
C CYS A 404 -16.76 -13.99 1.88
N ALA A 405 -16.82 -15.33 1.99
CA ALA A 405 -16.18 -16.06 3.09
C ALA A 405 -14.65 -15.88 3.16
N ALA A 406 -14.01 -15.45 2.05
CA ALA A 406 -12.57 -15.20 1.95
C ALA A 406 -12.16 -13.76 2.32
N ASP A 407 -13.10 -12.81 2.41
CA ASP A 407 -12.78 -11.40 2.71
C ASP A 407 -12.59 -11.18 4.22
N ASP A 408 -11.77 -10.21 4.59
CA ASP A 408 -11.52 -9.84 5.98
C ASP A 408 -12.81 -9.27 6.64
N ALA A 409 -13.31 -9.93 7.68
CA ALA A 409 -14.52 -9.53 8.39
C ALA A 409 -14.35 -8.22 9.17
N VAL A 410 -13.14 -7.90 9.64
CA VAL A 410 -12.81 -6.63 10.29
C VAL A 410 -12.90 -5.50 9.27
N GLN A 411 -12.33 -5.65 8.08
CA GLN A 411 -12.44 -4.62 7.03
C GLN A 411 -13.89 -4.43 6.56
N THR A 412 -14.69 -5.51 6.42
CA THR A 412 -16.13 -5.39 6.15
C THR A 412 -16.84 -4.54 7.22
N LEU A 413 -16.61 -4.81 8.51
CA LEU A 413 -17.22 -4.06 9.61
C LEU A 413 -16.80 -2.59 9.61
N LEU A 414 -15.52 -2.29 9.39
CA LEU A 414 -15.00 -0.93 9.33
C LEU A 414 -15.59 -0.14 8.16
N HIS A 415 -15.74 -0.76 6.99
CA HIS A 415 -16.40 -0.15 5.83
C HIS A 415 -17.87 0.17 6.16
N ILE A 416 -18.64 -0.79 6.70
CA ILE A 416 -20.05 -0.58 7.04
C ILE A 416 -20.21 0.52 8.10
N TYR A 417 -19.38 0.51 9.15
CA TYR A 417 -19.39 1.52 10.22
C TYR A 417 -19.04 2.92 9.70
N PHE A 418 -17.94 3.06 8.96
CA PHE A 418 -17.54 4.33 8.36
C PHE A 418 -18.67 4.88 7.48
N ARG A 419 -19.17 4.08 6.53
CA ARG A 419 -20.25 4.49 5.63
C ARG A 419 -21.48 4.94 6.37
N HIS A 420 -21.95 4.17 7.37
CA HIS A 420 -23.07 4.59 8.20
C HIS A 420 -22.81 5.94 8.87
N GLN A 421 -21.63 6.14 9.47
CA GLN A 421 -21.33 7.34 10.24
C GLN A 421 -21.18 8.60 9.37
N THR A 422 -20.73 8.45 8.11
CA THR A 422 -20.61 9.54 7.13
C THR A 422 -21.90 9.82 6.34
N LEU A 423 -23.00 9.10 6.57
CA LEU A 423 -24.26 9.36 5.85
C LEU A 423 -24.80 10.77 6.15
N GLY A 424 -24.98 11.57 5.11
CA GLY A 424 -25.44 12.96 5.22
C GLY A 424 -24.41 13.91 5.84
N GLN A 425 -23.15 13.47 6.00
CA GLN A 425 -22.04 14.31 6.41
C GLN A 425 -21.05 14.45 5.25
N THR A 426 -20.66 15.68 4.96
CA THR A 426 -19.68 15.98 3.91
C THR A 426 -18.29 16.09 4.53
N GLY A 427 -17.23 15.86 3.75
CA GLY A 427 -15.85 16.04 4.24
C GLY A 427 -15.44 15.02 5.30
N CYS A 428 -15.58 13.71 5.05
CA CYS A 428 -15.15 12.66 5.98
C CYS A 428 -14.10 11.73 5.36
N LEU A 429 -13.05 11.40 6.12
CA LEU A 429 -12.08 10.39 5.70
C LEU A 429 -11.47 9.61 6.86
N ALA A 430 -10.93 8.44 6.55
CA ALA A 430 -10.08 7.68 7.45
C ALA A 430 -8.92 7.03 6.69
N VAL A 431 -7.75 6.98 7.33
CA VAL A 431 -6.58 6.23 6.85
C VAL A 431 -6.16 5.30 7.98
N LEU A 432 -6.25 4.00 7.73
CA LEU A 432 -6.00 2.91 8.68
C LEU A 432 -4.80 2.07 8.27
N GLY A 433 -4.35 1.20 9.18
CA GLY A 433 -3.13 0.42 9.01
C GLY A 433 -1.92 1.03 9.73
N PRO A 434 -0.74 0.39 9.62
CA PRO A 434 0.45 0.84 10.35
C PRO A 434 0.87 2.24 9.89
N SER A 435 1.11 3.16 10.83
CA SER A 435 1.71 4.48 10.59
C SER A 435 3.18 4.42 10.17
N GLY A 436 3.63 3.27 9.66
CA GLY A 436 4.96 3.06 9.12
C GLY A 436 5.18 4.02 7.95
N ASP A 437 6.23 4.81 8.06
CA ASP A 437 6.60 5.78 7.04
C ASP A 437 6.90 5.04 5.72
N LEU A 438 5.93 5.04 4.80
CA LEU A 438 6.08 4.45 3.47
C LEU A 438 7.30 5.02 2.72
N SER A 439 7.70 6.27 3.04
CA SER A 439 8.94 6.85 2.53
C SER A 439 10.21 6.18 3.10
N GLN A 440 10.18 5.63 4.31
CA GLN A 440 11.28 4.84 4.87
C GLN A 440 11.43 3.50 4.13
N ALA A 441 10.31 2.81 3.88
CA ALA A 441 10.28 1.60 3.07
C ALA A 441 10.81 1.87 1.65
N SER A 442 10.32 2.95 1.02
CA SER A 442 10.75 3.39 -0.31
C SER A 442 12.25 3.72 -0.37
N ARG A 443 12.76 4.51 0.60
CA ARG A 443 14.19 4.83 0.73
C ARG A 443 15.04 3.57 0.88
N ARG A 444 14.60 2.60 1.70
CA ARG A 444 15.33 1.36 1.92
C ARG A 444 15.33 0.45 0.68
N LEU A 445 14.21 0.36 -0.04
CA LEU A 445 14.13 -0.35 -1.31
C LEU A 445 15.04 0.29 -2.38
N MET A 446 15.08 1.63 -2.46
CA MET A 446 15.96 2.37 -3.35
C MET A 446 17.44 2.11 -3.05
N GLU A 447 17.83 2.10 -1.77
CA GLU A 447 19.19 1.76 -1.34
C GLU A 447 19.58 0.34 -1.76
N LEU A 448 18.71 -0.65 -1.49
CA LEU A 448 18.93 -2.04 -1.87
C LEU A 448 19.00 -2.21 -3.40
N ASN A 449 18.15 -1.49 -4.14
CA ASN A 449 18.18 -1.48 -5.60
C ASN A 449 19.52 -0.97 -6.14
N LEU A 450 20.02 0.16 -5.62
CA LEU A 450 21.33 0.71 -5.97
C LEU A 450 22.47 -0.27 -5.64
N GLN A 451 22.41 -0.94 -4.48
CA GLN A 451 23.40 -1.97 -4.12
C GLN A 451 23.39 -3.16 -5.10
N ILE A 452 22.22 -3.61 -5.55
CA ILE A 452 22.08 -4.67 -6.55
C ILE A 452 22.64 -4.20 -7.91
N ARG A 453 22.34 -2.97 -8.36
CA ARG A 453 22.90 -2.39 -9.59
C ARG A 453 24.43 -2.37 -9.56
N GLN A 454 25.02 -1.95 -8.44
CA GLN A 454 26.47 -1.95 -8.25
C GLN A 454 27.07 -3.37 -8.25
N ALA A 455 26.39 -4.33 -7.62
CA ALA A 455 26.82 -5.73 -7.63
C ALA A 455 26.77 -6.33 -9.04
N LEU A 456 25.71 -6.04 -9.81
CA LEU A 456 25.58 -6.41 -11.21
C LEU A 456 26.69 -5.82 -12.07
N GLY A 457 27.02 -4.53 -11.91
CA GLY A 457 28.10 -3.88 -12.65
C GLY A 457 29.48 -4.51 -12.35
N ARG A 458 29.78 -4.78 -11.08
CA ARG A 458 31.03 -5.45 -10.66
C ARG A 458 31.16 -6.87 -11.23
N ALA A 459 30.06 -7.62 -11.30
CA ALA A 459 30.07 -8.99 -11.82
C ALA A 459 30.21 -9.06 -13.36
N GLN A 460 30.19 -7.92 -14.06
CA GLN A 460 30.26 -7.86 -15.53
C GLN A 460 31.64 -7.43 -16.09
N GLY A 461 32.59 -7.00 -15.25
CA GLY A 461 33.90 -6.51 -15.71
C GLY A 461 35.12 -7.24 -15.13
N PRO A 462 36.27 -7.31 -15.84
CA PRO A 462 36.47 -7.39 -17.28
C PRO A 462 37.05 -8.77 -17.66
N ALA A 463 36.20 -9.71 -18.09
CA ALA A 463 36.61 -11.07 -18.49
C ALA A 463 37.33 -11.15 -19.87
N ARG A 464 38.17 -10.17 -20.22
CA ARG A 464 38.76 -10.04 -21.58
C ARG A 464 40.21 -9.59 -21.71
N LEU A 465 41.01 -9.51 -20.64
CA LEU A 465 42.42 -9.11 -20.71
C LEU A 465 43.41 -10.03 -19.95
N THR A 466 43.39 -11.34 -20.24
CA THR A 466 44.58 -12.20 -20.02
C THR A 466 44.59 -13.41 -20.96
N ARG A 467 45.14 -13.22 -22.17
CA ARG A 467 45.91 -14.28 -22.83
C ARG A 467 46.94 -13.62 -23.76
N PRO A 468 48.17 -13.33 -23.27
CA PRO A 468 49.24 -12.90 -24.17
C PRO A 468 49.55 -14.06 -25.10
N SER A 469 49.26 -13.90 -26.39
CA SER A 469 49.80 -14.78 -27.42
C SER A 469 51.31 -14.55 -27.45
N VAL A 470 52.07 -15.55 -27.00
CA VAL A 470 53.52 -15.54 -27.19
C VAL A 470 53.77 -15.71 -28.68
N VAL A 471 53.97 -14.59 -29.38
CA VAL A 471 54.39 -14.58 -30.78
C VAL A 471 55.85 -15.02 -30.81
N SER A 472 56.06 -16.30 -31.10
CA SER A 472 57.40 -16.86 -31.31
C SER A 472 57.95 -16.36 -32.65
N VAL A 473 58.61 -15.20 -32.64
CA VAL A 473 59.43 -14.74 -33.76
C VAL A 473 60.71 -15.58 -33.77
N GLY A 474 60.80 -16.53 -34.70
CA GLY A 474 62.04 -17.24 -34.98
C GLY A 474 62.98 -16.39 -35.84
N LEU A 475 64.25 -16.35 -35.44
CA LEU A 475 65.41 -15.96 -36.23
C LEU A 475 66.43 -17.11 -36.16
#